data_AF-A0A5D2UQV6-F1
#
_entry.id   AF-A0A5D2UQV6-F1
#
_cell.length_a   1.000
_cell.length_b   1.000
_cell.length_c   1.000
_cell.angle_alpha   90.00
_cell.angle_beta   90.00
_cell.angle_gamma   90.00
#
_symmetry.space_group_name_H-M   'P 1'
#
loop_
_entity.id
_entity.type
_entity.pdbx_description
1 polymer ?
#
loop_
_entity_poly.entity_id
_entity_poly.type
_entity_poly.pdbx_seq_one_letter_code
_entity_poly.pdbx_strand_id
1 'polypeptide(L)' 'MPENFFSDMKNLIGEASCRICLESFSTVITALTEAIDIYSEWIDECERVNNLEDDDGDQDEGFMPRKRVSTCDWD' A
#
# COMPACT_ATOMS: atom_id res chain seq x y z
N MET A 1 5.97 -5.80 -13.41
CA MET A 1 4.58 -5.31 -13.31
C MET A 1 3.71 -6.48 -12.90
N PRO A 2 2.91 -6.38 -11.83
CA PRO A 2 1.99 -7.45 -11.48
C PRO A 2 0.99 -7.59 -12.63
N GLU A 3 0.86 -8.79 -13.20
CA GLU A 3 -0.04 -9.02 -14.32
C GLU A 3 -1.45 -9.42 -13.90
N ASN A 4 -1.73 -9.54 -12.59
CA ASN A 4 -3.03 -9.93 -12.06
C ASN A 4 -3.51 -8.94 -11.00
N PHE A 5 -4.31 -7.98 -11.46
CA PHE A 5 -5.13 -7.10 -10.64
C PHE A 5 -6.59 -7.43 -10.91
N PHE A 6 -7.38 -7.58 -9.85
CA PHE A 6 -8.81 -7.86 -9.91
C PHE A 6 -9.57 -6.75 -9.17
N SER A 7 -10.59 -6.19 -9.80
CA SER A 7 -11.48 -5.20 -9.17
C SER A 7 -12.92 -5.61 -9.35
N ASP A 8 -13.59 -5.85 -8.23
CA ASP A 8 -15.02 -6.12 -8.14
C ASP A 8 -15.72 -4.90 -7.55
N MET A 9 -16.18 -4.00 -8.43
CA MET A 9 -16.92 -2.81 -8.01
C MET A 9 -18.31 -3.10 -7.45
N LYS A 10 -18.88 -4.31 -7.66
CA LYS A 10 -20.18 -4.68 -7.09
C LYS A 10 -20.04 -4.95 -5.60
N ASN A 11 -18.95 -5.61 -5.23
CA ASN A 11 -18.60 -5.90 -3.85
C ASN A 11 -17.68 -4.84 -3.24
N LEU A 12 -17.22 -3.86 -4.05
CA LEU A 12 -16.23 -2.86 -3.68
C LEU A 12 -14.93 -3.52 -3.15
N ILE A 13 -14.50 -4.59 -3.80
CA ILE A 13 -13.29 -5.35 -3.45
C ILE A 13 -12.25 -5.20 -4.56
N GLY A 14 -11.04 -4.80 -4.19
CA GLY A 14 -9.86 -4.85 -5.04
C GLY A 14 -8.92 -5.92 -4.52
N GLU A 15 -8.43 -6.77 -5.42
CA GLU A 15 -7.51 -7.84 -5.10
C GLU A 15 -6.26 -7.75 -5.98
N ALA A 16 -5.10 -7.86 -5.36
CA ALA A 16 -3.79 -7.91 -6.00
C ALA A 16 -3.10 -9.22 -5.64
N SER A 17 -2.48 -9.87 -6.63
CA SER A 17 -1.76 -11.13 -6.41
C SER A 17 -0.34 -11.07 -6.98
N CYS A 18 0.60 -11.66 -6.25
CA CYS A 18 2.00 -11.68 -6.64
C CYS A 18 2.30 -13.03 -7.28
N ARG A 19 2.74 -13.04 -8.53
CA ARG A 19 3.09 -14.31 -9.21
C ARG A 19 4.40 -14.94 -8.70
N ILE A 20 5.17 -14.22 -7.90
CA ILE A 20 6.47 -14.70 -7.38
C ILE A 20 6.27 -15.42 -6.05
N CYS A 21 5.69 -14.74 -5.06
CA CYS A 21 5.44 -15.32 -3.74
C CYS A 21 4.06 -15.98 -3.61
N LEU A 22 3.19 -15.83 -4.61
CA LEU A 22 1.81 -16.35 -4.61
C LEU A 22 0.92 -15.78 -3.50
N GLU A 23 1.32 -14.66 -2.89
CA GLU A 23 0.52 -13.94 -1.90
C GLU A 23 -0.59 -13.12 -2.57
N SER A 24 -1.73 -13.04 -1.90
CA SER A 24 -2.91 -12.30 -2.35
C SER A 24 -3.37 -11.30 -1.30
N PHE A 25 -3.52 -10.05 -1.70
CA PHE A 25 -4.01 -8.97 -0.86
C PHE A 25 -5.35 -8.47 -1.38
N SER A 26 -6.32 -8.30 -0.47
CA SER A 26 -7.63 -7.74 -0.80
C SER A 26 -7.92 -6.53 0.08
N THR A 27 -8.46 -5.47 -0.54
CA THR A 27 -8.86 -4.24 0.15
C THR A 27 -10.18 -3.71 -0.39
N VAL A 28 -10.77 -2.77 0.34
CA VAL A 28 -12.01 -2.10 -0.06
C VAL A 28 -11.68 -1.01 -1.08
N ILE A 29 -12.35 -1.03 -2.22
CA ILE A 29 -12.14 -0.06 -3.31
C ILE A 29 -13.32 0.87 -3.48
N THR A 30 -13.05 2.04 -4.03
CA THR A 30 -14.06 3.05 -4.39
C THR A 30 -13.99 3.36 -5.88
N ALA A 31 -14.93 4.17 -6.37
CA ALA A 31 -14.94 4.61 -7.77
C ALA A 31 -13.71 5.46 -8.17
N LEU A 32 -12.92 5.92 -7.19
CA LEU A 32 -11.71 6.71 -7.40
C LEU A 32 -10.44 5.89 -7.16
N THR A 33 -10.56 4.63 -6.75
CA THR A 33 -9.41 3.80 -6.41
C THR A 33 -8.75 3.28 -7.67
N GLU A 34 -7.49 3.67 -7.87
CA GLU A 34 -6.65 3.22 -8.97
C GLU A 34 -5.81 2.00 -8.55
N ALA A 35 -5.32 1.24 -9.52
CA ALA A 35 -4.47 0.07 -9.24
C ALA A 35 -3.18 0.45 -8.47
N ILE A 36 -2.74 1.71 -8.58
CA ILE A 36 -1.57 2.24 -7.87
C ILE A 36 -1.85 2.40 -6.36
N ASP A 37 -3.08 2.77 -5.98
CA ASP A 37 -3.45 2.97 -4.58
C ASP A 37 -3.37 1.64 -3.82
N ILE A 38 -3.98 0.60 -4.39
CA ILE A 38 -4.04 -0.75 -3.81
C ILE A 38 -2.64 -1.37 -3.70
N TYR A 39 -1.78 -1.12 -4.69
CA TYR A 39 -0.39 -1.57 -4.63
C TYR A 39 0.40 -0.85 -3.53
N SER A 40 0.17 0.46 -3.35
CA SER A 40 0.81 1.23 -2.28
C SER A 40 0.41 0.68 -0.91
N GLU A 41 -0.90 0.49 -0.67
CA GLU A 41 -1.41 -0.10 0.57
C GLU A 41 -0.85 -1.50 0.83
N TRP A 42 -0.73 -2.33 -0.21
CA TRP A 42 -0.19 -3.67 -0.05
C TRP A 42 1.29 -3.68 0.32
N ILE A 43 2.11 -2.76 -0.20
CA ILE A 43 3.52 -2.64 0.20
C ILE A 43 3.61 -2.23 1.66
N ASP A 44 2.86 -1.21 2.06
CA ASP A 44 2.87 -0.70 3.45
C ASP A 44 2.42 -1.81 4.43
N GLU A 45 1.41 -2.60 4.06
CA GLU A 45 0.95 -3.75 4.85
C GLU A 45 1.98 -4.89 4.89
N CYS A 46 2.68 -5.16 3.78
CA CYS A 46 3.80 -6.11 3.76
C CYS A 46 4.93 -5.65 4.70
N GLU A 47 5.27 -4.37 4.71
CA GLU A 47 6.27 -3.83 5.63
C GLU A 47 5.81 -3.95 7.08
N ARG A 48 4.54 -3.65 7.37
CA ARG A 48 3.95 -3.78 8.71
C ARG A 48 4.00 -5.21 9.25
N VAL A 49 3.66 -6.21 8.43
CA VAL A 49 3.68 -7.63 8.82
C VAL A 49 5.11 -8.17 8.97
N ASN A 50 6.05 -7.69 8.16
CA ASN A 50 7.43 -8.16 8.21
C ASN A 50 8.29 -7.49 9.30
N ASN A 51 7.92 -6.31 9.80
CA ASN A 51 8.66 -5.59 10.84
C ASN A 51 8.08 -5.78 12.26
N LEU A 52 7.38 -6.89 12.54
CA LEU A 52 6.73 -7.17 13.84
C LEU A 52 7.69 -7.38 15.04
N GLU A 53 9.01 -7.20 14.89
CA GLU A 53 10.00 -7.41 15.96
C GLU A 53 10.55 -6.11 16.60
N ASP A 54 10.10 -4.91 16.21
CA ASP A 54 10.64 -3.63 16.71
C ASP A 54 9.60 -2.65 17.32
N ASP A 55 8.46 -3.12 17.85
CA ASP A 55 7.45 -2.27 18.51
C ASP A 55 7.40 -2.44 20.05
N ASP A 56 8.51 -2.11 20.71
CA ASP A 56 8.51 -1.64 22.11
C ASP A 56 9.19 -0.25 22.11
N GLY A 57 8.51 0.77 21.57
CA GLY A 57 9.12 2.08 21.40
C GLY A 57 8.15 3.20 21.08
N ASP A 58 7.52 3.74 22.12
CA ASP A 58 6.94 5.08 22.23
C ASP A 58 7.62 6.10 21.28
N GLN A 59 7.00 6.38 20.14
CA GLN A 59 7.31 7.54 19.28
C GLN A 59 6.00 8.11 18.74
N ASP A 60 5.42 9.00 19.55
CA ASP A 60 4.61 10.14 19.10
C ASP A 60 5.44 11.05 18.17
N GLU A 61 5.84 10.60 16.99
CA GLU A 61 6.58 11.43 16.03
C GLU A 61 6.29 11.01 14.59
N GLY A 62 5.16 11.51 14.06
CA GLY A 62 5.00 11.76 12.64
C GLY A 62 4.78 10.53 11.76
N PHE A 63 3.54 10.42 11.25
CA PHE A 63 3.31 10.06 9.86
C PHE A 63 4.40 10.72 9.01
N MET A 64 5.47 10.00 8.64
CA MET A 64 6.34 10.43 7.56
C MET A 64 5.49 10.24 6.31
N PRO A 65 4.88 11.31 5.77
CA PRO A 65 4.20 11.19 4.50
C PRO A 65 5.26 10.78 3.49
N ARG A 66 4.89 10.05 2.43
CA ARG A 66 5.73 9.95 1.22
C ARG A 66 6.36 11.31 0.98
N LYS A 67 7.68 11.39 1.21
CA LYS A 67 8.51 12.60 1.10
C LYS A 67 7.92 13.54 0.06
N ARG A 68 7.17 14.55 0.52
CA ARG A 68 6.76 15.63 -0.36
C ARG A 68 8.07 16.30 -0.70
N VAL A 69 8.61 16.01 -1.88
CA VAL A 69 9.65 16.85 -2.47
C VAL A 69 9.10 18.25 -2.41
N SER A 70 9.73 19.07 -1.56
CA SER A 70 9.40 20.47 -1.49
C SER A 70 9.77 21.05 -2.86
N THR A 71 8.83 21.71 -3.52
CA THR A 71 9.11 22.33 -4.83
C THR A 71 10.06 23.53 -4.72
N CYS A 72 10.60 23.84 -3.54
CA CYS A 72 11.61 24.88 -3.34
C CYS A 72 13.06 24.38 -3.41
N ASP A 73 13.32 23.08 -3.60
CA ASP A 73 14.66 22.54 -3.91
C ASP A 73 14.94 22.51 -5.43
N TRP A 74 14.32 23.42 -6.17
CA TRP A 74 14.61 23.71 -7.57
C TRP A 74 15.02 25.19 -7.70
N ASP A 75 16.07 25.60 -6.99
CA ASP A 75 16.83 26.81 -7.31
C ASP A 75 18.24 26.39 -7.77
#